data_AF-A0A853B1V2-F1
#
_entry.id   AF-A0A853B1V2-F1
#
_cell.length_a   1.000
_cell.length_b   1.000
_cell.length_c   1.000
_cell.angle_alpha   90.00
_cell.angle_beta   90.00
_cell.angle_gamma   90.00
#
_symmetry.space_group_name_H-M   'P 1'
#
loop_
_entity.id
_entity.type
_entity.pdbx_description
1 polymer ?
#
loop_
_entity_poly.entity_id
_entity_poly.type
_entity_poly.pdbx_seq_one_letter_code
_entity_poly.pdbx_strand_id
1 'polypeptide(L)'
;MLATALATSVLLAPTAGATTTTTTSDGVNSAYAIAAKGLLGIDPSPYVTDEEGFSQESLAKLNVPGLAQLHLLNASAGAGQARASVADVNVGLGVGKPLLAASAIETECDGSEGSSSLAKAKIGDITLDVKAPTNTTVAVPGLLSVVLNKQVKKDDGTLTVTAISIKIDHLQTLDIASVTCAPGEDDGDDDTTPTTEPTATSTKSSAPSTTKSSSGGGAGSGAGDKADANGKAPRPTPVKAHLDVTH
;
A
#
# COMPACT_ATOMS: atom_id res chain seq x y z
N MET A 1 27.58 79.53 14.51
CA MET A 1 26.25 79.03 14.93
C MET A 1 25.57 78.50 13.67
N LEU A 2 25.86 77.28 13.21
CA LEU A 2 25.34 75.96 13.63
C LEU A 2 23.80 75.81 13.62
N ALA A 3 23.36 74.82 12.81
CA ALA A 3 22.07 74.11 12.78
C ALA A 3 20.90 74.85 12.07
N THR A 4 20.02 74.22 11.29
CA THR A 4 19.58 72.81 11.26
C THR A 4 18.83 72.57 9.94
N ALA A 5 19.16 71.50 9.19
CA ALA A 5 18.34 71.02 8.08
C ALA A 5 17.77 69.65 8.46
N LEU A 6 16.45 69.58 8.69
CA LEU A 6 15.73 68.33 8.93
C LEU A 6 15.49 67.62 7.60
N ALA A 7 16.22 66.53 7.35
CA ALA A 7 15.92 65.59 6.30
C ALA A 7 15.08 64.45 6.89
N THR A 8 13.78 64.45 6.59
CA THR A 8 12.86 63.33 6.86
C THR A 8 13.07 62.24 5.83
N SER A 9 13.79 61.18 6.21
CA SER A 9 13.88 59.93 5.46
C SER A 9 12.68 59.03 5.79
N VAL A 10 11.81 58.82 4.81
CA VAL A 10 10.74 57.82 4.87
C VAL A 10 11.36 56.45 4.58
N LEU A 11 11.43 55.57 5.58
CA LEU A 11 11.72 54.15 5.37
C LEU A 11 10.47 53.49 4.76
N LEU A 12 10.55 53.07 3.50
CA LEU A 12 9.64 52.06 2.96
C LEU A 12 10.13 50.70 3.44
N ALA A 13 9.44 50.10 4.40
CA ALA A 13 9.64 48.70 4.75
C ALA A 13 9.14 47.82 3.58
N PRO A 14 9.90 46.82 3.13
CA PRO A 14 9.35 45.80 2.25
C PRO A 14 8.28 45.04 3.04
N THR A 15 7.02 45.18 2.65
CA THR A 15 6.01 44.19 2.99
C THR A 15 6.38 42.92 2.25
N ALA A 16 7.23 42.11 2.88
CA ALA A 16 7.33 40.70 2.56
C ALA A 16 5.91 40.15 2.76
N GLY A 17 5.18 40.03 1.65
CA GLY A 17 4.03 39.17 1.56
C GLY A 17 4.55 37.76 1.78
N ALA A 18 4.68 37.37 3.04
CA ALA A 18 4.57 35.99 3.43
C ALA A 18 3.13 35.60 3.09
N THR A 19 2.90 35.24 1.82
CA THR A 19 2.09 34.06 1.57
C THR A 19 2.77 32.97 2.37
N THR A 20 2.37 32.85 3.63
CA THR A 20 2.27 31.57 4.30
C THR A 20 1.44 30.72 3.35
N THR A 21 2.09 30.06 2.39
CA THR A 21 1.74 28.68 2.09
C THR A 21 1.77 28.01 3.45
N THR A 22 0.60 27.99 4.09
CA THR A 22 0.19 26.87 4.89
C THR A 22 0.31 25.67 3.96
N THR A 23 1.53 25.13 3.82
CA THR A 23 1.71 23.70 3.90
C THR A 23 1.22 23.33 5.28
N THR A 24 -0.10 23.27 5.45
CA THR A 24 -0.63 22.24 6.30
C THR A 24 0.06 20.97 5.82
N SER A 25 0.73 20.29 6.74
CA SER A 25 0.97 18.85 6.64
C SER A 25 -0.40 18.14 6.62
N ASP A 26 -1.28 18.52 5.71
CA ASP A 26 -2.46 17.75 5.39
C ASP A 26 -1.86 16.47 4.84
N GLY A 27 -2.06 15.41 5.60
CA GLY A 27 -1.44 14.13 5.39
C GLY A 27 -1.91 13.49 4.09
N VAL A 28 -1.41 13.97 2.95
CA VAL A 28 -1.79 13.44 1.64
C VAL A 28 -1.14 12.09 1.44
N ASN A 29 -2.00 11.09 1.29
CA ASN A 29 -1.63 9.76 0.86
C ASN A 29 -1.52 9.76 -0.66
N SER A 30 -0.52 9.06 -1.19
CA SER A 30 -0.31 8.93 -2.62
C SER A 30 0.14 7.54 -3.01
N ALA A 31 -0.19 7.12 -4.22
CA ALA A 31 0.19 5.82 -4.75
C ALA A 31 0.53 5.90 -6.23
N TYR A 32 1.53 5.13 -6.66
CA TYR A 32 1.81 4.87 -8.06
C TYR A 32 2.28 3.45 -8.32
N ALA A 33 1.97 2.95 -9.52
CA ALA A 33 2.33 1.58 -9.87
C ALA A 33 3.76 1.45 -10.45
N ILE A 34 4.24 2.44 -11.20
CA ILE A 34 5.61 2.48 -11.71
C ILE A 34 6.11 3.92 -11.78
N ALA A 35 7.38 4.14 -11.49
CA ALA A 35 8.09 5.38 -11.81
C ALA A 35 9.56 5.06 -12.08
N ALA A 36 10.20 5.84 -12.94
CA ALA A 36 11.62 5.68 -13.21
C ALA A 36 12.33 7.02 -13.35
N LYS A 37 13.55 7.10 -12.81
CA LYS A 37 14.40 8.29 -12.85
C LYS A 37 15.77 7.92 -13.39
N GLY A 38 16.34 8.78 -14.23
CA GLY A 38 17.65 8.54 -14.84
C GLY A 38 17.64 8.83 -16.33
N LEU A 39 18.38 8.01 -17.09
CA LEU A 39 18.46 8.12 -18.55
C LEU A 39 17.10 7.98 -19.24
N LEU A 40 16.24 7.11 -18.70
CA LEU A 40 14.87 6.92 -19.16
C LEU A 40 13.92 7.30 -18.01
N GLY A 41 13.43 8.52 -18.06
CA GLY A 41 12.38 8.98 -17.15
C GLY A 41 11.05 8.31 -17.48
N ILE A 42 10.39 7.76 -16.47
CA ILE A 42 8.99 7.35 -16.54
C ILE A 42 8.28 8.11 -15.44
N ASP A 43 7.35 8.97 -15.83
CA ASP A 43 6.49 9.65 -14.87
C ASP A 43 5.64 8.62 -14.10
N PRO A 44 5.36 8.87 -12.80
CA PRO A 44 4.51 8.00 -12.00
C PRO A 44 3.20 7.65 -12.71
N SER A 45 2.93 6.36 -12.93
CA SER A 45 1.78 5.93 -13.74
C SER A 45 1.22 4.55 -13.34
N PRO A 46 -0.11 4.41 -13.16
CA PRO A 46 -1.02 5.49 -12.75
C PRO A 46 -0.54 6.16 -11.45
N TYR A 47 -1.00 7.38 -11.19
CA TYR A 47 -0.65 8.12 -9.98
C TYR A 47 -1.90 8.79 -9.40
N VAL A 48 -2.11 8.61 -8.10
CA VAL A 48 -3.26 9.17 -7.39
C VAL A 48 -2.82 9.81 -6.07
N THR A 49 -3.57 10.82 -5.66
CA THR A 49 -3.49 11.47 -4.35
C THR A 49 -4.88 11.51 -3.73
N ASP A 50 -4.96 11.63 -2.40
CA ASP A 50 -6.22 11.78 -1.69
C ASP A 50 -6.54 13.22 -1.26
N GLU A 51 -5.97 14.21 -1.96
CA GLU A 51 -6.20 15.64 -1.71
C GLU A 51 -7.69 16.02 -1.79
N GLU A 52 -8.45 15.35 -2.65
CA GLU A 52 -9.90 15.54 -2.84
C GLU A 52 -10.74 14.40 -2.23
N GLY A 53 -10.13 13.56 -1.37
CA GLY A 53 -10.73 12.34 -0.83
C GLY A 53 -10.24 11.08 -1.54
N PHE A 54 -10.97 9.96 -1.38
CA PHE A 54 -10.54 8.68 -1.96
C PHE A 54 -10.39 8.75 -3.49
N SER A 55 -9.23 8.37 -3.99
CA SER A 55 -8.90 8.32 -5.41
C SER A 55 -8.35 6.96 -5.79
N GLN A 56 -8.75 6.47 -6.97
CA GLN A 56 -8.25 5.23 -7.53
C GLN A 56 -8.12 5.36 -9.06
N GLU A 57 -7.02 4.84 -9.59
CA GLU A 57 -6.78 4.76 -11.02
C GLU A 57 -6.18 3.40 -11.39
N SER A 58 -6.53 2.91 -12.58
CA SER A 58 -6.01 1.65 -13.09
C SER A 58 -5.65 1.75 -14.56
N LEU A 59 -4.57 1.06 -14.95
CA LEU A 59 -4.14 0.88 -16.33
C LEU A 59 -4.06 -0.60 -16.66
N ALA A 60 -4.75 -1.02 -17.73
CA ALA A 60 -4.75 -2.41 -18.14
C ALA A 60 -3.37 -2.90 -18.58
N LYS A 61 -2.57 -2.02 -19.20
CA LYS A 61 -1.25 -2.35 -19.74
C LYS A 61 -0.40 -1.10 -19.87
N LEU A 62 0.87 -1.23 -19.50
CA LEU A 62 1.90 -0.26 -19.78
C LEU A 62 3.10 -0.98 -20.41
N ASN A 63 3.53 -0.49 -21.57
CA ASN A 63 4.69 -1.02 -22.28
C ASN A 63 5.68 0.11 -22.52
N VAL A 64 6.86 0.00 -21.92
CA VAL A 64 8.00 0.88 -22.13
C VAL A 64 9.02 0.11 -22.96
N PRO A 65 9.13 0.41 -24.27
CA PRO A 65 10.01 -0.32 -25.17
C PRO A 65 11.43 -0.45 -24.64
N GLY A 66 11.92 -1.70 -24.55
CA GLY A 66 13.28 -2.00 -24.10
C GLY A 66 13.52 -1.89 -22.59
N LEU A 67 12.49 -1.60 -21.78
CA LEU A 67 12.62 -1.45 -20.33
C LEU A 67 11.62 -2.30 -19.54
N ALA A 68 10.32 -2.15 -19.79
CA ALA A 68 9.30 -2.78 -18.94
C ALA A 68 7.99 -3.08 -19.69
N GLN A 69 7.37 -4.20 -19.34
CA GLN A 69 6.01 -4.57 -19.70
C GLN A 69 5.28 -4.93 -18.42
N LEU A 70 4.18 -4.22 -18.14
CA LEU A 70 3.38 -4.39 -16.94
C LEU A 70 1.91 -4.48 -17.35
N HIS A 71 1.13 -5.30 -16.64
CA HIS A 71 -0.30 -5.41 -16.83
C HIS A 71 -1.05 -5.11 -15.53
N LEU A 72 -2.32 -4.71 -15.67
CA LEU A 72 -3.24 -4.49 -14.55
C LEU A 72 -2.59 -3.67 -13.41
N LEU A 73 -2.10 -2.49 -13.77
CA LEU A 73 -1.56 -1.54 -12.82
C LEU A 73 -2.74 -0.88 -12.10
N ASN A 74 -2.69 -0.79 -10.78
CA ASN A 74 -3.70 -0.12 -9.98
C ASN A 74 -3.01 0.69 -8.88
N ALA A 75 -3.51 1.89 -8.64
CA ALA A 75 -3.08 2.75 -7.55
C ALA A 75 -4.33 3.34 -6.88
N SER A 76 -4.34 3.37 -5.55
CA SER A 76 -5.41 3.98 -4.76
C SER A 76 -4.85 4.67 -3.52
N ALA A 77 -5.43 5.80 -3.16
CA ALA A 77 -5.09 6.56 -1.96
C ALA A 77 -6.39 7.09 -1.31
N GLY A 78 -6.47 7.04 0.02
CA GLY A 78 -7.57 7.63 0.78
C GLY A 78 -7.65 7.11 2.21
N ALA A 79 -8.25 7.91 3.08
CA ALA A 79 -8.57 7.56 4.48
C ALA A 79 -7.36 7.01 5.27
N GLY A 80 -6.19 7.65 5.13
CA GLY A 80 -4.96 7.23 5.82
C GLY A 80 -4.26 6.02 5.19
N GLN A 81 -4.80 5.50 4.08
CA GLN A 81 -4.29 4.30 3.43
C GLN A 81 -3.87 4.59 1.98
N ALA A 82 -2.86 3.86 1.53
CA ALA A 82 -2.43 3.87 0.14
C ALA A 82 -2.07 2.46 -0.30
N ARG A 83 -2.46 2.11 -1.52
CA ARG A 83 -2.24 0.78 -2.11
C ARG A 83 -1.81 0.91 -3.56
N ALA A 84 -0.83 0.12 -3.95
CA ALA A 84 -0.40 -0.02 -5.33
C ALA A 84 -0.23 -1.50 -5.67
N SER A 85 -0.75 -1.92 -6.82
CA SER A 85 -0.63 -3.31 -7.26
C SER A 85 -0.37 -3.39 -8.75
N VAL A 86 0.39 -4.40 -9.17
CA VAL A 86 0.72 -4.67 -10.56
C VAL A 86 0.71 -6.16 -10.83
N ALA A 87 0.13 -6.58 -11.95
CA ALA A 87 0.21 -7.97 -12.42
C ALA A 87 1.18 -8.11 -13.61
N ASP A 88 1.67 -9.33 -13.81
CA ASP A 88 2.51 -9.72 -14.95
C ASP A 88 3.63 -8.71 -15.27
N VAL A 89 4.46 -8.47 -14.27
CA VAL A 89 5.61 -7.57 -14.38
C VAL A 89 6.73 -8.28 -15.10
N ASN A 90 7.25 -7.64 -16.15
CA ASN A 90 8.46 -8.04 -16.85
C ASN A 90 9.31 -6.80 -17.09
N VAL A 91 10.43 -6.68 -16.38
CA VAL A 91 11.43 -5.61 -16.59
C VAL A 91 12.66 -6.24 -17.20
N GLY A 92 13.18 -5.65 -18.26
CA GLY A 92 14.38 -6.12 -18.94
C GLY A 92 15.15 -4.96 -19.55
N LEU A 93 16.46 -5.11 -19.70
CA LEU A 93 17.34 -4.08 -20.26
C LEU A 93 17.66 -4.35 -21.75
N GLY A 94 16.69 -4.82 -22.53
CA GLY A 94 16.84 -5.10 -23.97
C GLY A 94 16.51 -6.54 -24.41
N VAL A 95 17.24 -7.04 -25.43
CA VAL A 95 16.98 -8.35 -26.07
C VAL A 95 17.45 -9.50 -25.18
N GLY A 96 16.51 -10.18 -24.51
CA GLY A 96 16.84 -11.34 -23.68
C GLY A 96 15.74 -11.73 -22.72
N LYS A 97 16.11 -12.52 -21.72
CA LYS A 97 15.21 -12.85 -20.61
C LYS A 97 14.91 -11.59 -19.79
N PRO A 98 13.70 -11.45 -19.24
CA PRO A 98 13.41 -10.37 -18.31
C PRO A 98 14.35 -10.50 -17.11
N LEU A 99 14.94 -9.37 -16.76
CA LEU A 99 15.81 -9.23 -15.60
C LEU A 99 15.01 -9.38 -14.31
N LEU A 100 13.82 -8.81 -14.25
CA LEU A 100 12.86 -9.02 -13.17
C LEU A 100 11.56 -9.51 -13.79
N ALA A 101 11.00 -10.58 -13.24
CA ALA A 101 9.65 -11.02 -13.58
C ALA A 101 8.87 -11.33 -12.31
N ALA A 102 7.60 -10.93 -12.25
CA ALA A 102 6.69 -11.25 -11.15
C ALA A 102 5.26 -11.40 -11.68
N SER A 103 4.49 -12.32 -11.11
CA SER A 103 3.08 -12.48 -11.49
C SER A 103 2.19 -11.43 -10.84
N ALA A 104 2.48 -11.06 -9.60
CA ALA A 104 1.81 -9.97 -8.91
C ALA A 104 2.78 -9.30 -7.94
N ILE A 105 2.63 -8.00 -7.80
CA ILE A 105 3.32 -7.17 -6.83
C ILE A 105 2.26 -6.32 -6.17
N GLU A 106 2.29 -6.24 -4.86
CA GLU A 106 1.36 -5.44 -4.09
C GLU A 106 2.12 -4.73 -2.97
N THR A 107 1.75 -3.48 -2.75
CA THR A 107 2.28 -2.64 -1.68
C THR A 107 1.12 -1.95 -1.02
N GLU A 108 1.15 -1.93 0.29
CA GLU A 108 0.15 -1.29 1.12
C GLU A 108 0.82 -0.47 2.19
N CYS A 109 0.14 0.59 2.56
CA CYS A 109 0.53 1.42 3.66
C CYS A 109 -0.75 1.91 4.35
N ASP A 110 -0.74 1.87 5.68
CA ASP A 110 -1.82 2.27 6.57
C ASP A 110 -1.21 3.11 7.69
N GLY A 111 -1.34 4.44 7.57
CA GLY A 111 -0.69 5.41 8.45
C GLY A 111 0.83 5.21 8.55
N SER A 112 1.27 4.63 9.67
CA SER A 112 2.70 4.41 9.95
C SER A 112 3.20 3.00 9.69
N GLU A 113 2.32 2.09 9.25
CA GLU A 113 2.66 0.72 8.89
C GLU A 113 2.68 0.54 7.38
N GLY A 114 3.60 -0.26 6.89
CA GLY A 114 3.71 -0.55 5.47
C GLY A 114 4.16 -1.96 5.21
N SER A 115 3.67 -2.54 4.12
CA SER A 115 3.97 -3.91 3.74
C SER A 115 4.04 -4.06 2.23
N SER A 116 4.74 -5.09 1.78
CA SER A 116 4.75 -5.48 0.38
C SER A 116 4.67 -7.00 0.23
N SER A 117 3.99 -7.45 -0.82
CA SER A 117 3.82 -8.85 -1.17
C SER A 117 4.21 -9.07 -2.62
N LEU A 118 4.92 -10.17 -2.88
CA LEU A 118 5.42 -10.53 -4.20
C LEU A 118 4.97 -11.95 -4.56
N ALA A 119 4.37 -12.13 -5.73
CA ALA A 119 3.98 -13.45 -6.23
C ALA A 119 4.87 -13.90 -7.38
N LYS A 120 5.52 -15.06 -7.21
CA LYS A 120 6.39 -15.70 -8.22
C LYS A 120 7.45 -14.72 -8.77
N ALA A 121 7.96 -13.84 -7.92
CA ALA A 121 8.93 -12.85 -8.31
C ALA A 121 10.33 -13.47 -8.43
N LYS A 122 11.07 -13.08 -9.47
CA LYS A 122 12.43 -13.54 -9.75
C LYS A 122 13.28 -12.44 -10.35
N ILE A 123 14.55 -12.40 -10.00
CA ILE A 123 15.56 -11.55 -10.61
C ILE A 123 16.60 -12.44 -11.28
N GLY A 124 16.64 -12.45 -12.61
CA GLY A 124 17.38 -13.42 -13.40
C GLY A 124 16.93 -14.84 -13.04
N ASP A 125 17.85 -15.63 -12.47
CA ASP A 125 17.59 -17.00 -12.01
C ASP A 125 17.34 -17.09 -10.49
N ILE A 126 17.33 -15.97 -9.78
CA ILE A 126 17.13 -15.91 -8.32
C ILE A 126 15.64 -15.71 -8.03
N THR A 127 15.01 -16.63 -7.29
CA THR A 127 13.64 -16.47 -6.79
C THR A 127 13.62 -15.56 -5.57
N LEU A 128 12.65 -14.65 -5.51
CA LEU A 128 12.45 -13.75 -4.39
C LEU A 128 11.41 -14.32 -3.42
N ASP A 129 11.56 -13.98 -2.14
CA ASP A 129 10.56 -14.32 -1.12
C ASP A 129 9.25 -13.57 -1.37
N VAL A 130 8.13 -14.20 -1.04
CA VAL A 130 6.79 -13.61 -1.14
C VAL A 130 6.62 -12.45 -0.16
N LYS A 131 7.21 -12.57 1.04
CA LYS A 131 7.18 -11.53 2.08
C LYS A 131 8.61 -11.22 2.52
N ALA A 132 9.27 -10.37 1.75
CA ALA A 132 10.58 -9.87 2.12
C ALA A 132 10.49 -8.94 3.36
N PRO A 133 11.40 -9.08 4.34
CA PRO A 133 11.59 -8.08 5.39
C PRO A 133 11.83 -6.68 4.82
N THR A 134 11.62 -5.66 5.65
CA THR A 134 11.84 -4.27 5.24
C THR A 134 13.28 -4.04 4.78
N ASN A 135 13.44 -3.29 3.69
CA ASN A 135 14.73 -2.94 3.10
C ASN A 135 15.63 -4.14 2.73
N THR A 136 15.04 -5.26 2.33
CA THR A 136 15.80 -6.46 1.91
C THR A 136 16.55 -6.20 0.61
N THR A 137 17.88 -6.29 0.64
CA THR A 137 18.70 -6.04 -0.54
C THR A 137 19.10 -7.34 -1.23
N VAL A 138 18.84 -7.44 -2.53
CA VAL A 138 19.26 -8.52 -3.42
C VAL A 138 20.24 -7.92 -4.44
N ALA A 139 21.52 -8.25 -4.27
CA ALA A 139 22.56 -7.81 -5.18
C ALA A 139 22.70 -8.77 -6.36
N VAL A 140 22.75 -8.25 -7.58
CA VAL A 140 23.13 -9.00 -8.78
C VAL A 140 24.51 -8.51 -9.19
N PRO A 141 25.58 -9.29 -8.94
CA PRO A 141 26.95 -8.84 -9.18
C PRO A 141 27.17 -8.31 -10.61
N GLY A 142 27.70 -7.08 -10.70
CA GLY A 142 28.08 -6.46 -11.97
C GLY A 142 26.94 -5.93 -12.84
N LEU A 143 25.69 -5.91 -12.34
CA LEU A 143 24.52 -5.47 -13.10
C LEU A 143 23.71 -4.40 -12.36
N LEU A 144 23.27 -4.67 -11.13
CA LEU A 144 22.36 -3.81 -10.38
C LEU A 144 22.17 -4.23 -8.93
N SER A 145 21.53 -3.35 -8.15
CA SER A 145 21.03 -3.63 -6.80
C SER A 145 19.52 -3.52 -6.78
N VAL A 146 18.84 -4.52 -6.19
CA VAL A 146 17.40 -4.47 -5.95
C VAL A 146 17.14 -4.41 -4.46
N VAL A 147 16.28 -3.49 -4.04
CA VAL A 147 15.76 -3.42 -2.68
C VAL A 147 14.28 -3.79 -2.72
N LEU A 148 13.93 -4.86 -2.00
CA LEU A 148 12.57 -5.31 -1.78
C LEU A 148 12.01 -4.67 -0.51
N ASN A 149 10.71 -4.39 -0.52
CA ASN A 149 10.00 -3.78 0.60
C ASN A 149 10.77 -2.57 1.16
N LYS A 150 11.19 -1.66 0.27
CA LYS A 150 11.95 -0.48 0.65
C LYS A 150 11.03 0.46 1.41
N GLN A 151 11.37 0.74 2.66
CA GLN A 151 10.58 1.61 3.52
C GLN A 151 11.44 2.78 3.98
N VAL A 152 10.94 3.99 3.75
CA VAL A 152 11.60 5.24 4.12
C VAL A 152 10.62 6.09 4.89
N LYS A 153 10.86 6.23 6.19
CA LYS A 153 10.18 7.20 7.04
C LYS A 153 10.91 8.53 6.94
N LYS A 154 10.18 9.61 6.65
CA LYS A 154 10.72 10.97 6.57
C LYS A 154 10.56 11.69 7.90
N ASP A 155 11.26 12.81 8.05
CA ASP A 155 11.20 13.65 9.26
C ASP A 155 9.82 14.28 9.49
N ASP A 156 9.01 14.40 8.43
CA ASP A 156 7.61 14.85 8.48
C ASP A 156 6.63 13.76 8.97
N GLY A 157 7.13 12.57 9.30
CA GLY A 157 6.34 11.42 9.74
C GLY A 157 5.78 10.56 8.61
N THR A 158 5.87 10.99 7.35
CA THR A 158 5.36 10.23 6.19
C THR A 158 6.16 8.95 5.98
N LEU A 159 5.47 7.86 5.65
CA LEU A 159 6.07 6.58 5.31
C LEU A 159 5.92 6.34 3.80
N THR A 160 7.04 6.24 3.09
CA THR A 160 7.04 5.75 1.70
C THR A 160 7.46 4.28 1.69
N VAL A 161 6.61 3.43 1.12
CA VAL A 161 6.88 1.99 0.91
C VAL A 161 6.90 1.69 -0.57
N THR A 162 7.94 1.01 -1.03
CA THR A 162 8.09 0.56 -2.41
C THR A 162 8.34 -0.95 -2.42
N ALA A 163 7.51 -1.72 -3.12
CA ALA A 163 7.70 -3.18 -3.16
C ALA A 163 9.04 -3.56 -3.79
N ILE A 164 9.39 -2.95 -4.93
CA ILE A 164 10.66 -3.22 -5.63
C ILE A 164 11.27 -1.90 -6.09
N SER A 165 12.48 -1.61 -5.61
CA SER A 165 13.31 -0.50 -6.07
C SER A 165 14.58 -1.06 -6.71
N ILE A 166 14.71 -0.90 -8.02
CA ILE A 166 15.87 -1.36 -8.80
C ILE A 166 16.78 -0.17 -9.06
N LYS A 167 18.07 -0.31 -8.75
CA LYS A 167 19.10 0.67 -9.04
C LYS A 167 20.16 0.06 -9.96
N ILE A 168 20.29 0.62 -11.16
CA ILE A 168 21.32 0.29 -12.13
C ILE A 168 22.42 1.35 -11.98
N ASP A 169 23.42 1.03 -11.17
CA ASP A 169 24.49 1.94 -10.75
C ASP A 169 23.94 3.33 -10.36
N HIS A 170 24.53 4.39 -10.91
CA HIS A 170 24.11 5.78 -10.73
C HIS A 170 23.28 6.30 -11.91
N LEU A 171 22.91 5.42 -12.84
CA LEU A 171 22.35 5.80 -14.13
C LEU A 171 20.83 5.78 -14.12
N GLN A 172 20.23 4.78 -13.48
CA GLN A 172 18.79 4.55 -13.53
C GLN A 172 18.26 3.97 -12.22
N THR A 173 17.16 4.53 -11.75
CA THR A 173 16.31 3.97 -10.70
C THR A 173 14.94 3.65 -11.28
N LEU A 174 14.39 2.49 -10.94
CA LEU A 174 13.06 2.05 -11.29
C LEU A 174 12.35 1.57 -10.04
N ASP A 175 11.23 2.21 -9.72
CA ASP A 175 10.39 1.89 -8.57
C ASP A 175 9.07 1.29 -9.07
N ILE A 176 8.65 0.18 -8.47
CA ILE A 176 7.42 -0.55 -8.82
C ILE A 176 6.57 -0.73 -7.56
N ALA A 177 5.29 -0.40 -7.70
CA ALA A 177 4.27 -0.39 -6.66
C ALA A 177 4.75 0.39 -5.42
N SER A 178 4.64 1.70 -5.48
CA SER A 178 5.06 2.61 -4.43
C SER A 178 3.87 3.35 -3.86
N VAL A 179 3.86 3.47 -2.55
CA VAL A 179 2.82 4.16 -1.79
C VAL A 179 3.48 5.07 -0.77
N THR A 180 2.86 6.20 -0.50
CA THR A 180 3.25 7.09 0.59
C THR A 180 2.03 7.36 1.42
N CYS A 181 2.09 7.05 2.71
CA CYS A 181 1.09 7.52 3.65
C CYS A 181 1.63 8.66 4.48
N ALA A 182 0.71 9.53 4.84
CA ALA A 182 0.93 10.44 5.93
C ALA A 182 0.99 9.70 7.26
N PRO A 183 1.66 10.29 8.26
CA PRO A 183 1.52 9.79 9.62
C PRO A 183 0.02 9.76 9.95
N GLY A 184 -0.46 8.63 10.46
CA GLY A 184 -1.82 8.58 11.00
C GLY A 184 -1.94 9.67 12.06
N GLU A 185 -3.07 10.36 12.07
CA GLU A 185 -3.49 11.08 13.26
C GLU A 185 -3.64 9.98 14.31
N ASP A 186 -2.71 9.92 15.26
CA ASP A 186 -2.93 9.14 16.47
C ASP A 186 -4.19 9.75 17.09
N ASP A 187 -5.35 9.16 16.79
CA ASP A 187 -6.58 9.38 17.53
C ASP A 187 -6.23 9.03 18.97
N GLY A 188 -5.88 10.05 19.74
CA GLY A 188 -5.52 9.95 21.15
C GLY A 188 -6.74 9.55 21.96
N ASP A 189 -7.20 8.31 21.79
CA ASP A 189 -7.95 7.59 22.79
C ASP A 189 -6.94 7.07 23.81
N ASP A 190 -6.66 7.95 24.78
CA ASP A 190 -6.08 7.62 26.07
C ASP A 190 -7.11 6.76 26.85
N ASP A 191 -7.47 5.60 26.31
CA ASP A 191 -8.31 4.62 27.01
C ASP A 191 -7.39 3.76 27.87
N THR A 192 -7.14 4.26 29.08
CA THR A 192 -6.56 3.50 30.17
C THR A 192 -7.53 2.40 30.61
N THR A 193 -7.58 1.30 29.86
CA THR A 193 -8.12 0.03 30.35
C THR A 193 -6.98 -0.96 30.61
N PRO A 194 -6.81 -1.46 31.85
CA PRO A 194 -5.67 -2.28 32.21
C PRO A 194 -5.71 -3.66 31.55
N THR A 195 -4.62 -3.99 30.85
CA THR A 195 -4.21 -5.32 30.40
C THR A 195 -4.47 -6.38 31.47
N THR A 196 -5.38 -7.32 31.19
CA THR A 196 -5.38 -8.64 31.86
C THR A 196 -4.58 -9.61 31.00
N GLU A 197 -3.35 -9.86 31.44
CA GLU A 197 -2.41 -10.84 30.90
C GLU A 197 -3.02 -12.27 30.90
N PRO A 198 -3.01 -13.03 29.78
CA PRO A 198 -3.29 -14.45 29.84
C PRO A 198 -1.99 -15.21 30.19
N THR A 199 -1.87 -15.58 31.46
CA THR A 199 -0.89 -16.55 31.94
C THR A 199 -1.08 -17.89 31.21
N ALA A 200 -0.02 -18.34 30.54
CA ALA A 200 0.07 -19.69 29.99
C ALA A 200 0.00 -20.75 31.11
N THR A 201 -0.87 -21.75 30.97
CA THR A 201 -0.73 -23.02 31.69
C THR A 201 -1.05 -24.17 30.75
N SER A 202 -0.05 -25.03 30.58
CA SER A 202 -0.13 -26.31 29.89
C SER A 202 -1.08 -27.27 30.61
N THR A 203 -1.88 -28.04 29.87
CA THR A 203 -2.11 -29.46 30.21
C THR A 203 -2.65 -30.26 29.02
N LYS A 204 -2.22 -31.51 29.01
CA LYS A 204 -2.26 -32.54 27.97
C LYS A 204 -3.62 -33.26 27.91
N SER A 205 -3.93 -33.77 26.70
CA SER A 205 -4.46 -35.11 26.38
C SER A 205 -5.83 -35.54 26.93
N SER A 206 -6.77 -35.86 26.03
CA SER A 206 -7.18 -37.24 25.64
C SER A 206 -8.53 -37.25 24.90
N ALA A 207 -8.60 -37.96 23.76
CA ALA A 207 -9.82 -38.38 23.08
C ALA A 207 -10.49 -39.58 23.81
N PRO A 208 -11.50 -40.29 23.25
CA PRO A 208 -12.78 -39.91 22.61
C PRO A 208 -14.00 -40.62 23.28
N SER A 209 -15.25 -40.32 22.89
CA SER A 209 -16.32 -41.31 22.53
C SER A 209 -17.76 -40.76 22.64
N THR A 210 -18.54 -41.04 21.57
CA THR A 210 -19.96 -41.50 21.49
C THR A 210 -21.03 -40.85 22.41
N THR A 211 -22.23 -40.46 21.97
CA THR A 211 -23.30 -41.33 21.41
C THR A 211 -24.56 -40.51 21.02
N LYS A 212 -25.10 -40.80 19.83
CA LYS A 212 -26.48 -40.80 19.27
C LYS A 212 -27.65 -39.93 19.81
N SER A 213 -28.51 -39.61 18.80
CA SER A 213 -29.99 -39.56 18.78
C SER A 213 -30.65 -38.31 19.40
N SER A 214 -31.75 -37.73 18.91
CA SER A 214 -32.80 -38.11 17.95
C SER A 214 -33.76 -36.91 17.73
N SER A 215 -34.56 -36.96 16.66
CA SER A 215 -35.78 -36.18 16.36
C SER A 215 -35.57 -34.73 15.85
N GLY A 216 -36.21 -34.24 14.80
CA GLY A 216 -37.43 -34.68 14.10
C GLY A 216 -38.50 -33.60 14.27
N GLY A 217 -38.91 -32.95 13.18
CA GLY A 217 -40.10 -32.08 13.15
C GLY A 217 -39.89 -30.77 12.39
N GLY A 218 -40.46 -30.69 11.19
CA GLY A 218 -40.60 -29.43 10.46
C GLY A 218 -41.87 -28.66 10.86
N ALA A 219 -41.85 -27.35 10.64
CA ALA A 219 -42.99 -26.52 10.25
C ALA A 219 -42.47 -25.09 10.06
N GLY A 220 -42.75 -24.49 8.91
CA GLY A 220 -42.26 -23.16 8.56
C GLY A 220 -42.97 -22.03 9.31
N SER A 221 -42.32 -20.87 9.33
CA SER A 221 -42.93 -19.54 9.19
C SER A 221 -41.86 -18.46 9.31
N GLY A 222 -41.84 -17.53 8.35
CA GLY A 222 -41.58 -16.11 8.57
C GLY A 222 -40.16 -15.63 8.89
N ALA A 223 -39.60 -14.87 7.95
CA ALA A 223 -38.81 -13.64 8.10
C ALA A 223 -37.83 -13.49 9.29
N GLY A 224 -36.57 -13.16 8.97
CA GLY A 224 -35.59 -12.78 9.97
C GLY A 224 -34.46 -11.90 9.44
N ASP A 225 -34.76 -10.66 9.01
CA ASP A 225 -33.77 -9.59 8.78
C ASP A 225 -33.19 -9.01 10.08
N LYS A 226 -33.21 -9.77 11.18
CA LYS A 226 -32.69 -9.32 12.49
C LYS A 226 -31.77 -10.38 13.07
N ALA A 227 -30.64 -9.92 13.61
CA ALA A 227 -29.73 -10.75 14.38
C ALA A 227 -30.45 -11.40 15.58
N ASP A 228 -30.01 -12.60 15.95
CA ASP A 228 -30.53 -13.27 17.14
C ASP A 228 -30.12 -12.54 18.43
N ALA A 229 -30.69 -12.93 19.57
CA ALA A 229 -30.39 -12.36 20.88
C ALA A 229 -28.90 -12.51 21.31
N ASN A 230 -28.10 -13.26 20.55
CA ASN A 230 -26.65 -13.42 20.75
C ASN A 230 -25.83 -12.61 19.72
N GLY A 231 -26.46 -11.70 18.97
CA GLY A 231 -25.80 -10.82 18.00
C GLY A 231 -25.27 -11.54 16.77
N LYS A 232 -25.67 -12.79 16.50
CA LYS A 232 -25.24 -13.50 15.29
C LYS A 232 -26.12 -13.11 14.11
N ALA A 233 -25.46 -12.71 13.03
CA ALA A 233 -26.12 -12.48 11.75
C ALA A 233 -26.82 -13.76 11.27
N PRO A 234 -28.03 -13.67 10.69
CA PRO A 234 -28.72 -14.81 10.11
C PRO A 234 -27.84 -15.50 9.07
N ARG A 235 -27.71 -16.83 9.16
CA ARG A 235 -27.01 -17.60 8.13
C ARG A 235 -27.85 -17.58 6.85
N PRO A 236 -27.31 -17.15 5.70
CA PRO A 236 -28.04 -17.22 4.45
C PRO A 236 -28.34 -18.68 4.13
N THR A 237 -29.63 -19.01 3.98
CA THR A 237 -30.07 -20.31 3.49
C THR A 237 -29.92 -20.33 1.97
N PRO A 238 -29.10 -21.24 1.41
CA PRO A 238 -28.99 -21.37 -0.04
C PRO A 238 -30.35 -21.70 -0.65
N VAL A 239 -30.82 -20.85 -1.58
CA VAL A 239 -31.99 -21.15 -2.37
C VAL A 239 -31.56 -22.13 -3.47
N LYS A 240 -32.26 -23.27 -3.58
CA LYS A 240 -32.00 -24.25 -4.63
C LYS A 240 -32.41 -23.64 -5.98
N ALA A 241 -31.47 -23.06 -6.71
CA ALA A 241 -31.70 -22.60 -8.07
C ALA A 241 -32.00 -23.83 -8.95
N HIS A 242 -33.23 -23.91 -9.46
CA HIS A 242 -33.58 -24.77 -10.58
C HIS A 242 -32.97 -24.17 -11.84
N LEU A 243 -31.79 -24.64 -12.24
CA LEU A 243 -31.31 -24.50 -13.61
C LEU A 243 -31.55 -25.85 -14.29
N ASP A 244 -32.63 -25.95 -15.06
CA ASP A 244 -32.81 -27.03 -16.03
C ASP A 244 -31.74 -26.85 -17.10
N VAL A 245 -30.74 -27.73 -17.12
CA VAL A 245 -29.81 -27.85 -18.24
C VAL A 245 -30.36 -28.96 -19.13
N THR A 246 -30.98 -28.58 -20.24
CA THR A 246 -31.34 -29.50 -21.33
C THR A 246 -30.07 -30.08 -21.94
N HIS A 247 -30.01 -31.41 -22.01
CA HIS A 247 -28.97 -32.21 -22.68
C HIS A 247 -29.16 -32.26 -24.19
#